data_AF-A0A6I2V2F2-F1
#
_entry.id   AF-A0A6I2V2F2-F1
#
_cell.length_a   1.000
_cell.length_b   1.000
_cell.length_c   1.000
_cell.angle_alpha   90.00
_cell.angle_beta   90.00
_cell.angle_gamma   90.00
#
_symmetry.space_group_name_H-M   'P 1'
#
loop_
_entity.id
_entity.type
_entity.pdbx_description
1 polymer ?
#
loop_
_entity_poly.entity_id
_entity_poly.type
_entity_poly.pdbx_seq_one_letter_code
_entity_poly.pdbx_strand_id
1 'polypeptide(L)'
;MSIIPHQKRYLPHEMGTRIHAVTLYRSAKDIEFVCRRYKISKASLMRWNKRYDGTPESLADRSHRPHTVHPRAHTNEEIMWVLNLVRRNPDITPCELYGKLRLNTDLSALLLIG
;
A
#
# COMPACT_ATOMS: atom_id res chain seq x y z
N MET A 1 -33.42 -9.14 7.91
CA MET A 1 -32.23 -9.49 7.11
C MET A 1 -30.99 -9.03 7.86
N SER A 2 -30.12 -9.94 8.30
CA SER A 2 -28.87 -9.55 8.97
C SER A 2 -27.81 -9.16 7.94
N ILE A 3 -27.31 -7.94 8.00
CA ILE A 3 -26.28 -7.43 7.10
C ILE A 3 -24.95 -8.11 7.47
N ILE A 4 -24.41 -8.90 6.53
CA ILE A 4 -23.11 -9.54 6.71
C ILE A 4 -22.01 -8.47 6.87
N PRO A 5 -21.15 -8.55 7.91
CA PRO A 5 -20.05 -7.61 8.14
C PRO A 5 -19.09 -7.53 6.95
N HIS A 6 -18.52 -6.35 6.70
CA HIS A 6 -17.61 -6.08 5.57
C HIS A 6 -16.46 -7.11 5.46
N GLN A 7 -15.85 -7.47 6.59
CA GLN A 7 -14.75 -8.44 6.65
C GLN A 7 -15.13 -9.83 6.12
N LYS A 8 -16.40 -10.25 6.28
CA LYS A 8 -16.90 -11.53 5.76
C LYS A 8 -17.25 -11.47 4.27
N ARG A 9 -17.46 -10.27 3.70
CA ARG A 9 -17.75 -10.09 2.26
C ARG A 9 -16.50 -10.15 1.40
N TYR A 10 -15.38 -9.67 1.92
CA TYR A 10 -14.10 -9.58 1.21
C TYR A 10 -13.05 -10.45 1.90
N LEU A 11 -13.29 -11.76 1.90
CA LEU A 11 -12.30 -12.73 2.35
C LEU A 11 -11.34 -13.04 1.19
N PRO A 12 -10.05 -12.70 1.29
CA PRO A 12 -9.08 -13.03 0.25
C PRO A 12 -8.93 -14.55 0.14
N HIS A 13 -8.72 -15.05 -1.08
CA HIS A 13 -8.38 -16.46 -1.28
C HIS A 13 -7.05 -16.78 -0.60
N GLU A 14 -7.01 -17.92 0.08
CA GLU A 14 -5.79 -18.43 0.71
C GLU A 14 -4.68 -18.68 -0.31
N MET A 15 -3.44 -18.52 0.13
CA MET A 15 -2.26 -18.69 -0.71
C MET A 15 -2.21 -20.08 -1.38
N GLY A 16 -2.54 -21.14 -0.64
CA GLY A 16 -2.61 -22.49 -1.18
C GLY A 16 -3.60 -22.62 -2.34
N THR A 17 -4.79 -22.01 -2.21
CA THR A 17 -5.79 -21.99 -3.31
C THR A 17 -5.23 -21.31 -4.55
N ARG A 18 -4.54 -20.18 -4.39
CA ARG A 18 -3.93 -19.45 -5.52
C ARG A 18 -2.88 -20.30 -6.24
N ILE A 19 -1.99 -20.94 -5.47
CA ILE A 19 -0.91 -21.80 -5.99
C ILE A 19 -1.52 -22.98 -6.74
N HIS A 20 -2.43 -23.72 -6.12
CA HIS A 20 -3.05 -24.89 -6.75
C HIS A 20 -3.87 -24.53 -7.99
N ALA A 21 -4.55 -23.38 -7.99
CA ALA A 21 -5.29 -22.92 -9.16
C ALA A 21 -4.36 -22.60 -10.34
N VAL A 22 -3.26 -21.88 -10.10
CA VAL A 22 -2.29 -21.55 -11.15
C VAL A 22 -1.56 -22.79 -11.65
N THR A 23 -1.13 -23.68 -10.76
CA THR A 23 -0.46 -24.94 -11.13
C THR A 23 -1.37 -25.83 -11.96
N LEU A 24 -2.65 -25.99 -11.56
CA LEU A 24 -3.64 -26.75 -12.33
C LEU A 24 -3.92 -26.11 -13.69
N TYR A 25 -4.01 -24.78 -13.75
CA TYR A 25 -4.17 -24.08 -15.01
C TYR A 25 -2.98 -24.27 -15.95
N ARG A 26 -1.74 -24.22 -15.43
CA ARG A 26 -0.53 -24.42 -16.26
C ARG A 26 -0.41 -25.85 -16.80
N SER A 27 -0.92 -26.85 -16.09
CA SER A 27 -0.95 -28.23 -16.58
C SER A 27 -2.12 -28.52 -17.52
N ALA A 28 -3.36 -28.19 -17.13
CA ALA A 28 -4.57 -28.56 -17.87
C ALA A 28 -4.95 -27.57 -18.98
N LYS A 29 -4.55 -26.30 -18.86
CA LYS A 29 -4.90 -25.18 -19.75
C LYS A 29 -6.41 -24.92 -19.93
N ASP A 30 -7.26 -25.52 -19.11
CA ASP A 30 -8.70 -25.25 -19.06
C ASP A 30 -9.03 -24.20 -17.99
N ILE A 31 -9.43 -23.01 -18.44
CA ILE A 31 -9.79 -21.89 -17.56
C ILE A 31 -11.09 -22.16 -16.82
N GLU A 32 -12.09 -22.70 -17.52
CA GLU A 32 -13.46 -22.80 -17.01
C GLU A 32 -13.54 -23.84 -15.90
N PHE A 33 -12.88 -24.99 -16.11
CA PHE A 33 -12.72 -26.03 -15.11
C PHE A 33 -12.05 -25.51 -13.83
N VAL A 34 -10.92 -24.80 -13.96
CA VAL A 34 -10.17 -24.26 -12.81
C VAL A 34 -11.01 -23.24 -12.04
N CYS A 35 -11.70 -22.33 -12.74
CA CYS A 35 -12.57 -21.33 -12.12
C CYS A 35 -13.72 -21.98 -11.34
N ARG A 36 -14.37 -23.00 -11.92
CA ARG A 36 -15.44 -23.77 -11.26
C ARG A 36 -14.95 -24.54 -10.05
N ARG A 37 -13.76 -25.14 -10.12
CA ARG A 37 -13.18 -25.96 -9.05
C ARG A 37 -12.80 -25.14 -7.83
N TYR A 38 -12.11 -24.01 -8.02
CA TYR A 38 -11.61 -23.19 -6.91
C TYR A 38 -12.51 -21.99 -6.54
N LYS A 39 -13.66 -21.84 -7.23
CA LYS A 39 -14.61 -20.72 -7.02
C LYS A 39 -13.93 -19.36 -7.17
N ILE A 40 -13.11 -19.23 -8.20
CA ILE A 40 -12.37 -18.01 -8.54
C ILE A 40 -12.87 -17.46 -9.87
N SER A 41 -12.72 -16.15 -10.07
CA SER A 41 -12.99 -15.54 -11.36
C SER A 41 -11.84 -15.75 -12.34
N LYS A 42 -12.15 -15.79 -13.64
CA LYS A 42 -11.17 -15.82 -14.72
C LYS A 42 -10.13 -14.70 -14.59
N ALA A 43 -10.57 -13.49 -14.24
CA ALA A 43 -9.68 -12.35 -14.07
C ALA A 43 -8.67 -12.55 -12.95
N SER A 44 -9.09 -13.09 -11.79
CA SER A 44 -8.18 -13.42 -10.70
C SER A 44 -7.15 -14.47 -11.12
N LEU A 45 -7.60 -15.55 -11.78
CA LEU A 45 -6.71 -16.60 -12.28
C LEU A 45 -5.66 -16.04 -13.25
N MET A 46 -6.06 -15.23 -14.23
CA MET A 46 -5.12 -14.65 -15.20
C MET A 46 -4.14 -13.68 -14.55
N ARG A 47 -4.59 -12.86 -13.57
CA ARG A 47 -3.69 -11.98 -12.80
C ARG A 47 -2.67 -12.75 -11.96
N TRP A 48 -3.05 -13.90 -11.42
CA TRP A 48 -2.13 -14.76 -10.67
C TRP A 48 -1.18 -15.49 -11.62
N ASN A 49 -1.67 -16.08 -12.71
CA ASN A 49 -0.84 -16.79 -13.68
C ASN A 49 0.24 -15.89 -14.32
N LYS A 50 -0.09 -14.60 -14.59
CA LYS A 50 0.88 -13.61 -15.09
C LYS A 50 1.96 -13.28 -14.07
N ARG A 51 1.64 -13.31 -12.77
CA ARG A 51 2.57 -13.00 -11.67
C ARG A 51 3.43 -14.19 -11.27
N TYR A 52 2.93 -15.41 -11.45
CA TYR A 52 3.56 -16.61 -10.91
C TYR A 52 4.89 -16.93 -11.60
N ASP A 53 5.97 -16.87 -10.84
CA ASP A 53 7.33 -17.22 -11.27
C ASP A 53 7.76 -18.63 -10.84
N GLY A 54 6.88 -19.35 -10.12
CA GLY A 54 7.17 -20.66 -9.53
C GLY A 54 7.34 -20.62 -8.01
N THR A 55 7.41 -19.43 -7.42
CA THR A 55 7.51 -19.24 -5.96
C THR A 55 6.15 -18.90 -5.34
N PRO A 56 5.85 -19.36 -4.11
CA PRO A 56 4.65 -18.93 -3.38
C PRO A 56 4.55 -17.41 -3.21
N GLU A 57 5.67 -16.73 -3.00
CA GLU A 57 5.78 -15.31 -2.70
C GLU A 57 5.26 -14.44 -3.86
N SER A 58 5.42 -14.89 -5.09
CA SER A 58 4.92 -14.20 -6.29
C SER A 58 3.39 -14.02 -6.32
N LEU A 59 2.65 -14.87 -5.58
CA LEU A 59 1.19 -14.81 -5.46
C LEU A 59 0.69 -14.07 -4.22
N ALA A 60 1.62 -13.59 -3.37
CA ALA A 60 1.28 -12.83 -2.19
C ALA A 60 0.58 -11.52 -2.54
N ASP A 61 -0.23 -11.03 -1.61
CA ASP A 61 -0.87 -9.73 -1.76
C ASP A 61 0.18 -8.63 -1.66
N ARG A 62 0.15 -7.73 -2.65
CA ARG A 62 1.02 -6.55 -2.67
C ARG A 62 0.45 -5.50 -1.73
N SER A 63 1.32 -4.55 -1.39
CA SER A 63 0.89 -3.36 -0.68
C SER A 63 -0.29 -2.70 -1.39
N HIS A 64 -1.34 -2.39 -0.63
CA HIS A 64 -2.44 -1.53 -1.08
C HIS A 64 -2.13 -0.05 -0.81
N ARG A 65 -0.96 0.24 -0.22
CA ARG A 65 -0.48 1.58 0.10
C ARG A 65 0.60 1.99 -0.91
N PRO A 66 0.70 3.29 -1.26
CA PRO A 66 1.78 3.80 -2.10
C PRO A 66 3.14 3.42 -1.51
N HIS A 67 4.05 2.96 -2.37
CA HIS A 67 5.43 2.65 -1.97
C HIS A 67 6.31 3.89 -1.91
N THR A 68 5.94 4.93 -2.65
CA THR A 68 6.68 6.18 -2.72
C THR A 68 5.95 7.27 -1.97
N VAL A 69 6.73 8.12 -1.33
CA VAL A 69 6.25 9.34 -0.71
C VAL A 69 5.78 10.29 -1.81
N HIS A 70 4.72 11.05 -1.55
CA HIS A 70 4.24 12.04 -2.51
C HIS A 70 5.31 13.14 -2.72
N PRO A 71 5.53 13.65 -3.95
CA PRO A 71 6.60 14.62 -4.24
C PRO A 71 6.57 15.90 -3.40
N ARG A 72 5.39 16.27 -2.89
CA ARG A 72 5.16 17.44 -2.02
C ARG A 72 4.98 17.09 -0.54
N ALA A 73 5.23 15.85 -0.14
CA ALA A 73 5.19 15.51 1.27
C ALA A 73 6.42 16.07 1.98
N HIS A 74 6.29 16.29 3.28
CA HIS A 74 7.41 16.73 4.12
C HIS A 74 8.55 15.71 4.10
N THR A 75 9.78 16.24 4.11
CA THR A 75 10.96 15.39 4.24
C THR A 75 11.11 14.88 5.67
N ASN A 76 11.87 13.80 5.86
CA ASN A 76 12.15 13.29 7.21
C ASN A 76 12.87 14.32 8.08
N GLU A 77 13.67 15.20 7.47
CA GLU A 77 14.38 16.29 8.15
C GLU A 77 13.41 17.36 8.67
N GLU A 78 12.47 17.79 7.83
CA GLU A 78 11.43 18.74 8.22
C GLU A 78 10.58 18.20 9.38
N ILE A 79 10.17 16.94 9.30
CA ILE A 79 9.43 16.26 10.37
C ILE A 79 10.26 16.20 11.65
N MET A 80 11.56 15.90 11.54
CA MET A 80 12.45 15.85 12.70
C MET A 80 12.61 17.23 13.36
N TRP A 81 12.70 18.32 12.59
CA TRP A 81 12.74 19.68 13.15
C TRP A 81 11.45 20.04 13.89
N VAL A 82 10.29 19.72 13.30
CA VAL A 82 8.97 19.88 13.94
C VAL A 82 8.94 19.13 15.27
N LEU A 83 9.27 17.84 15.26
CA LEU A 83 9.27 17.01 16.46
C LEU A 83 10.23 17.53 17.53
N ASN A 84 11.43 17.97 17.15
CA ASN A 84 12.40 18.52 18.09
C ASN A 84 11.97 19.85 18.70
N LEU A 85 11.23 20.70 17.96
CA LEU A 85 10.69 21.95 18.50
C LEU A 85 9.55 21.69 19.48
N VAL A 86 8.61 20.82 19.12
CA VAL A 86 7.51 20.41 20.02
C VAL A 86 8.06 19.73 21.27
N ARG A 87 9.09 18.87 21.14
CA ARG A 87 9.70 18.20 22.29
C ARG A 87 10.38 19.16 23.28
N ARG A 88 11.00 20.24 22.78
CA ARG A 88 11.70 21.24 23.62
C ARG A 88 10.74 22.29 24.20
N ASN A 89 9.61 22.51 23.56
CA ASN A 89 8.61 23.49 23.98
C ASN A 89 7.21 22.92 23.73
N PRO A 90 6.66 22.12 24.66
CA PRO A 90 5.43 21.37 24.45
C PRO A 90 4.19 22.26 24.30
N ASP A 91 4.21 23.48 24.86
CA ASP A 91 3.11 24.45 24.79
C ASP A 91 3.16 25.34 23.54
N ILE A 92 4.08 25.07 22.61
CA ILE A 92 4.25 25.88 21.39
C ILE A 92 2.99 25.86 20.52
N THR A 93 2.52 27.04 20.12
CA THR A 93 1.38 27.13 19.21
C THR A 93 1.79 26.83 17.77
N PRO A 94 0.87 26.38 16.89
CA PRO A 94 1.19 26.12 15.49
C PRO A 94 1.77 27.34 14.74
N CYS A 95 1.28 28.55 15.03
CA CYS A 95 1.78 29.79 14.43
C CYS A 95 3.24 30.07 14.84
N GLU A 96 3.56 29.91 16.11
CA GLU A 96 4.93 30.09 16.62
C GLU A 96 5.88 29.01 16.11
N LEU A 97 5.41 27.77 16.03
CA LEU A 97 6.15 26.66 15.45
C LEU A 97 6.53 26.95 14.00
N TYR A 98 5.57 27.38 13.17
CA TYR A 98 5.81 27.78 11.79
C TYR A 98 6.80 28.96 11.71
N GLY A 99 6.61 29.99 12.54
CA GLY A 99 7.52 31.14 12.59
C GLY A 99 8.96 30.71 12.92
N LYS A 100 9.14 29.86 13.93
CA LYS A 100 10.46 29.33 14.31
C LYS A 100 11.07 28.47 13.22
N LEU A 101 10.30 27.60 12.57
CA LEU A 101 10.79 26.80 11.45
C LEU A 101 11.26 27.73 10.31
N ARG A 102 10.40 28.64 9.87
CA ARG A 102 10.70 29.59 8.77
C ARG A 102 11.93 30.47 9.03
N LEU A 103 12.23 30.81 10.28
CA LEU A 103 13.37 31.65 10.65
C LEU A 103 14.68 30.86 10.83
N ASN A 104 14.62 29.62 11.32
CA ASN A 104 15.82 28.82 11.62
C ASN A 104 16.26 27.94 10.44
N THR A 105 15.35 27.66 9.52
CA THR A 105 15.65 26.96 8.28
C THR A 105 15.56 28.01 7.20
N ASP A 106 16.66 28.34 6.51
CA ASP A 106 16.65 29.23 5.34
C ASP A 106 15.83 28.61 4.17
N LEU A 107 14.51 28.53 4.35
CA LEU A 107 13.51 28.21 3.32
C LEU A 107 13.17 29.46 2.48
N SER A 108 13.79 30.60 2.78
CA SER A 108 13.76 31.84 2.00
C SER A 108 14.36 31.66 0.59
N ALA A 109 15.24 30.67 0.37
CA ALA A 109 15.91 30.46 -0.91
C ALA A 109 15.13 29.63 -1.95
N LEU A 110 14.11 28.84 -1.56
CA LEU A 110 13.44 27.88 -2.47
C LEU A 110 11.99 28.24 -2.83
N LEU A 111 11.40 29.26 -2.20
CA LEU A 111 10.05 29.76 -2.56
C LEU A 111 10.07 30.87 -3.63
N LEU A 112 11.24 31.20 -4.20
CA LEU A 112 11.38 32.20 -5.27
C LEU A 112 11.47 31.62 -6.70
N ILE A 113 11.30 30.31 -6.88
CA ILE A 113 11.13 29.71 -8.21
C ILE A 113 9.71 29.14 -8.28
N GLY A 114 8.76 30.04 -8.49
CA GLY A 114 7.41 29.72 -8.95
C GLY A 114 7.39 29.53 -10.46
#